data_AF-A0A7Y6CSW3-F1
#
_entry.id   AF-A0A7Y6CSW3-F1
#
_cell.length_a   1.000
_cell.length_b   1.000
_cell.length_c   1.000
_cell.angle_alpha   90.00
_cell.angle_beta   90.00
_cell.angle_gamma   90.00
#
_symmetry.space_group_name_H-M   'P 1'
#
loop_
_entity.id
_entity.type
_entity.pdbx_description
1 polymer ?
#
loop_
_entity_poly.entity_id
_entity_poly.type
_entity_poly.pdbx_seq_one_letter_code
_entity_poly.pdbx_strand_id
1 'polypeptide(L)'
;MNILSFPAFAARSRGARFAQSWWGNAWLRAVEETSLDSKRLARGRSYAKAGRVGSIAVSPGRLAADVYGSEEMPYRTVVRVDTFSDAQWERLLEQVASRASHIAALLNRTMPHDLLLDAQEAAVPLLPTVGDLEPDCTCQDWGYPCKHAAALCYQASWLLDEDPFVLLLLRGRGENELFTDLRERNVVDSAPPVAPRAIFPADARAAFAHSPGPLPDAGRVGDFHAPALLIPGIDEGELGNAASRAATRARELLGAPPH
;
A
#
# COMPACT_ATOMS: atom_id res chain seq x y z
N MET A 1 -7.94 -4.87 -20.11
CA MET A 1 -6.89 -5.65 -19.42
C MET A 1 -5.81 -4.66 -19.00
N ASN A 2 -5.71 -4.35 -17.71
CA ASN A 2 -4.73 -3.38 -17.20
C ASN A 2 -3.32 -3.99 -17.33
N ILE A 3 -2.52 -3.46 -18.26
CA ILE A 3 -1.10 -3.81 -18.40
C ILE A 3 -0.30 -2.58 -17.99
N LEU A 4 0.57 -2.74 -17.00
CA LEU A 4 1.55 -1.73 -16.59
C LEU A 4 2.91 -2.11 -17.13
N SER A 5 3.62 -1.17 -17.74
CA SER A 5 4.99 -1.37 -18.22
C SER A 5 5.94 -0.51 -17.41
N PHE A 6 6.94 -1.15 -16.80
CA PHE A 6 7.97 -0.50 -16.03
C PHE A 6 9.27 -0.44 -16.84
N PRO A 7 10.02 0.67 -16.79
CA PRO A 7 11.29 0.78 -17.51
C PRO A 7 12.31 -0.24 -17.00
N ALA A 8 13.27 -0.59 -17.85
CA ALA A 8 14.36 -1.48 -17.46
C ALA A 8 15.18 -0.86 -16.32
N PHE A 9 15.54 -1.68 -15.34
CA PHE A 9 16.43 -1.22 -14.26
C PHE A 9 17.87 -1.12 -14.74
N ALA A 10 18.53 -0.03 -14.37
CA ALA A 10 19.97 0.13 -14.55
C ALA A 10 20.75 -0.93 -13.75
N ALA A 11 21.98 -1.20 -14.18
CA ALA A 11 22.87 -2.09 -13.45
C ALA A 11 23.11 -1.59 -12.01
N ARG A 12 23.08 -2.51 -11.04
CA ARG A 12 23.32 -2.24 -9.62
C ARG A 12 24.61 -2.93 -9.16
N SER A 13 25.23 -2.38 -8.12
CA SER A 13 26.47 -2.94 -7.55
C SER A 13 26.27 -4.37 -7.04
N ARG A 14 27.36 -5.16 -6.95
CA ARG A 14 27.29 -6.54 -6.43
C ARG A 14 26.71 -6.62 -5.02
N GLY A 15 26.91 -5.61 -4.18
CA GLY A 15 26.41 -5.56 -2.80
C GLY A 15 24.97 -5.05 -2.66
N ALA A 16 24.35 -4.55 -3.73
CA ALA A 16 22.98 -4.04 -3.66
C ALA A 16 21.99 -5.12 -3.19
N ARG A 17 21.06 -4.73 -2.31
CA ARG A 17 19.99 -5.62 -1.84
C ARG A 17 18.94 -5.81 -2.95
N PHE A 18 18.30 -6.98 -2.96
CA PHE A 18 17.17 -7.25 -3.85
C PHE A 18 15.83 -6.82 -3.29
N ALA A 19 15.71 -6.73 -1.96
CA ALA A 19 14.54 -6.19 -1.30
C ALA A 19 14.92 -5.40 -0.04
N GLN A 20 14.20 -4.31 0.20
CA GLN A 20 14.22 -3.51 1.42
C GLN A 20 12.97 -3.76 2.25
N SER A 21 11.81 -3.86 1.58
CA SER A 21 10.53 -4.09 2.24
C SER A 21 10.40 -5.53 2.71
N TRP A 22 9.57 -5.75 3.73
CA TRP A 22 9.32 -7.10 4.22
C TRP A 22 8.57 -7.97 3.18
N TRP A 23 7.65 -7.38 2.40
CA TRP A 23 6.90 -8.07 1.34
C TRP A 23 7.78 -8.40 0.14
N GLY A 24 8.70 -7.52 -0.24
CA GLY A 24 9.73 -7.82 -1.25
C GLY A 24 10.64 -8.96 -0.80
N ASN A 25 11.02 -9.02 0.48
CA ASN A 25 11.78 -10.15 1.01
C ASN A 25 10.96 -11.46 1.02
N ALA A 26 9.66 -11.41 1.31
CA ALA A 26 8.80 -12.58 1.26
C ALA A 26 8.62 -13.12 -0.16
N TRP A 27 8.46 -12.24 -1.16
CA TRP A 27 8.51 -12.60 -2.57
C TRP A 27 9.81 -13.33 -2.93
N LEU A 28 10.96 -12.81 -2.48
CA LEU A 28 12.25 -13.46 -2.73
C LEU A 28 12.36 -14.82 -2.06
N ARG A 29 11.81 -15.00 -0.85
CA ARG A 29 11.77 -16.32 -0.19
C ARG A 29 11.01 -17.33 -1.04
N ALA A 30 9.83 -16.98 -1.57
CA ALA A 30 9.07 -17.86 -2.45
C ALA A 30 9.87 -18.31 -3.68
N VAL A 31 10.63 -17.39 -4.30
CA VAL A 31 11.53 -17.70 -5.43
C VAL A 31 12.66 -18.65 -5.01
N GLU A 32 13.32 -18.34 -3.90
CA GLU A 32 14.53 -19.04 -3.46
C GLU A 32 14.23 -20.43 -2.91
N GLU A 33 13.12 -20.59 -2.18
CA GLU A 33 12.67 -21.88 -1.64
C GLU A 33 12.09 -22.81 -2.71
N THR A 34 11.60 -22.26 -3.84
CA THR A 34 11.19 -23.07 -5.00
C THR A 34 12.38 -23.72 -5.72
N SER A 35 13.57 -23.13 -5.64
CA SER A 35 14.74 -23.60 -6.37
C SER A 35 15.65 -24.49 -5.53
N LEU A 36 15.87 -25.72 -5.98
CA LEU A 36 16.87 -26.62 -5.38
C LEU A 36 18.32 -26.35 -5.86
N ASP A 37 18.52 -25.46 -6.85
CA ASP A 37 19.84 -25.12 -7.41
C ASP A 37 20.31 -23.71 -7.03
N SER A 38 21.10 -23.62 -5.96
CA SER A 38 21.66 -22.35 -5.47
C SER A 38 22.62 -21.67 -6.46
N LYS A 39 23.31 -22.43 -7.32
CA LYS A 39 24.21 -21.88 -8.35
C LYS A 39 23.40 -21.23 -9.46
N ARG A 40 22.25 -21.79 -9.82
CA ARG A 40 21.34 -21.19 -10.80
C ARG A 40 20.75 -19.89 -10.29
N LEU A 41 20.31 -19.84 -9.03
CA LEU A 41 19.88 -18.59 -8.40
C LEU A 41 21.01 -17.54 -8.38
N ALA A 42 22.26 -17.94 -8.10
CA ALA A 42 23.39 -17.03 -8.14
C ALA A 42 23.59 -16.39 -9.51
N ARG A 43 23.44 -17.15 -10.61
CA ARG A 43 23.48 -16.59 -11.97
C ARG A 43 22.30 -15.65 -12.24
N GLY A 44 21.11 -15.98 -11.77
CA GLY A 44 19.94 -15.09 -11.87
C GLY A 44 20.17 -13.75 -11.17
N ARG A 45 20.72 -13.77 -9.95
CA ARG A 45 21.14 -12.56 -9.22
C ARG A 45 22.15 -11.74 -10.03
N SER A 46 23.13 -12.39 -10.64
CA SER A 46 24.12 -11.69 -11.48
C SER A 46 23.47 -11.00 -12.68
N TYR A 47 22.53 -11.66 -13.36
CA TYR A 47 21.81 -11.08 -14.51
C TYR A 47 20.93 -9.89 -14.09
N ALA A 48 20.18 -10.03 -13.01
CA ALA A 48 19.35 -8.96 -12.47
C ALA A 48 20.19 -7.71 -12.13
N LYS A 49 21.32 -7.90 -11.44
CA LYS A 49 22.24 -6.81 -11.08
C LYS A 49 22.97 -6.21 -12.27
N ALA A 50 23.21 -6.98 -13.32
CA ALA A 50 23.87 -6.49 -14.53
C ALA A 50 22.93 -5.67 -15.45
N GLY A 51 21.67 -5.44 -15.06
CA GLY A 51 20.70 -4.71 -15.89
C GLY A 51 20.31 -5.47 -17.16
N ARG A 52 20.31 -6.81 -17.09
CA ARG A 52 20.05 -7.68 -18.25
C ARG A 52 18.57 -7.99 -18.47
N VAL A 53 17.68 -7.48 -17.64
CA VAL A 53 16.23 -7.60 -17.81
C VAL A 53 15.75 -6.29 -18.43
N GLY A 54 15.01 -6.38 -19.53
CA GLY A 54 14.42 -5.23 -20.21
C GLY A 54 13.27 -4.61 -19.41
N SER A 55 12.40 -3.86 -20.11
CA SER A 55 11.17 -3.36 -19.49
C SER A 55 10.31 -4.52 -18.99
N ILE A 56 9.72 -4.35 -17.81
CA ILE A 56 8.90 -5.36 -17.17
C ILE A 56 7.43 -5.00 -17.38
N ALA A 57 6.71 -5.85 -18.09
CA ALA A 57 5.27 -5.76 -18.22
C ALA A 57 4.59 -6.58 -17.10
N VAL A 58 3.67 -5.94 -16.40
CA VAL A 58 2.87 -6.52 -15.32
C VAL A 58 1.40 -6.48 -15.73
N SER A 59 0.71 -7.59 -15.56
CA SER A 59 -0.72 -7.74 -15.81
C SER A 59 -1.30 -8.78 -14.83
N PRO A 60 -2.63 -8.91 -14.71
CA PRO A 60 -3.24 -9.97 -13.93
C PRO A 60 -2.59 -11.34 -14.15
N GLY A 61 -2.03 -11.91 -13.09
CA GLY A 61 -1.38 -13.21 -13.05
C GLY A 61 -0.08 -13.35 -13.84
N ARG A 62 0.55 -12.23 -14.27
CA ARG A 62 1.68 -12.32 -15.21
C ARG A 62 2.68 -11.17 -15.12
N LEU A 63 3.95 -11.56 -14.94
CA LEU A 63 5.14 -10.75 -15.22
C LEU A 63 5.77 -11.18 -16.54
N ALA A 64 6.24 -10.23 -17.35
CA ALA A 64 6.99 -10.56 -18.56
C ALA A 64 8.07 -9.54 -18.88
N ALA A 65 9.22 -10.03 -19.37
CA ALA A 65 10.31 -9.21 -19.86
C ALA A 65 11.16 -9.99 -20.87
N ASP A 66 11.86 -9.25 -21.72
CA ASP A 66 12.97 -9.77 -22.51
C ASP A 66 14.24 -9.75 -21.65
N VAL A 67 14.95 -10.89 -21.57
CA VAL A 67 16.17 -11.03 -20.77
C VAL A 67 17.37 -11.29 -21.68
N TYR A 68 18.36 -10.41 -21.61
CA TYR A 68 19.54 -10.42 -22.47
C TYR A 68 20.63 -11.33 -21.90
N GLY A 69 20.95 -12.41 -22.62
CA GLY A 69 21.99 -13.36 -22.24
C GLY A 69 23.25 -13.26 -23.10
N SER A 70 23.82 -14.43 -23.40
CA SER A 70 24.97 -14.60 -24.30
C SER A 70 24.59 -14.62 -25.78
N GLU A 71 23.33 -14.95 -26.09
CA GLU A 71 22.82 -15.03 -27.47
C GLU A 71 22.50 -13.64 -28.01
N GLU A 72 22.46 -13.52 -29.34
CA GLU A 72 22.11 -12.29 -30.04
C GLU A 72 20.64 -11.88 -29.79
N MET A 73 19.74 -12.87 -29.76
CA MET A 73 18.32 -12.65 -29.47
C MET A 73 18.03 -12.76 -27.96
N PRO A 74 17.25 -11.84 -27.37
CA PRO A 74 16.87 -11.93 -25.97
C PRO A 74 15.92 -13.10 -25.73
N TYR A 75 15.91 -13.59 -24.49
CA TYR A 75 15.00 -14.63 -24.04
C TYR A 75 13.69 -14.02 -23.55
N ARG A 76 12.58 -14.36 -24.21
CA ARG A 76 11.25 -14.00 -23.72
C ARG A 76 10.99 -14.79 -22.45
N THR A 77 10.81 -14.06 -21.36
CA THR A 77 10.70 -14.62 -20.02
C THR A 77 9.39 -14.15 -19.40
N VAL A 78 8.63 -15.10 -18.88
CA VAL A 78 7.33 -14.90 -18.24
C VAL A 78 7.37 -15.58 -16.88
N VAL A 79 6.75 -14.98 -15.89
CA VAL A 79 6.46 -15.62 -14.60
C VAL A 79 4.97 -15.45 -14.36
N ARG A 80 4.26 -16.57 -14.21
CA ARG A 80 2.83 -16.58 -13.90
C ARG A 80 2.61 -16.75 -12.41
N VAL A 81 1.51 -16.18 -11.93
CA VAL A 81 1.04 -16.24 -10.55
C VAL A 81 -0.47 -16.39 -10.61
N ASP A 82 -1.06 -17.20 -9.74
CA ASP A 82 -2.50 -17.34 -9.69
C ASP A 82 -3.17 -16.02 -9.26
N THR A 83 -4.18 -15.64 -10.05
CA THR A 83 -5.10 -14.55 -9.70
C THR A 83 -6.12 -15.03 -8.69
N PHE A 84 -6.58 -14.13 -7.84
CA PHE A 84 -7.68 -14.38 -6.94
C PHE A 84 -9.02 -14.43 -7.69
N SER A 85 -9.89 -15.33 -7.24
CA SER A 85 -11.31 -15.31 -7.56
C SER A 85 -11.99 -14.07 -6.96
N ASP A 86 -13.17 -13.73 -7.46
CA ASP A 86 -13.96 -12.62 -6.90
C ASP A 86 -14.25 -12.82 -5.40
N ALA A 87 -14.54 -14.04 -4.96
CA ALA A 87 -14.76 -14.34 -3.54
C ALA A 87 -13.51 -14.09 -2.67
N GLN A 88 -12.30 -14.33 -3.20
CA GLN A 88 -11.06 -14.01 -2.49
C GLN A 88 -10.80 -12.51 -2.46
N TRP A 89 -11.10 -11.80 -3.56
CA TRP A 89 -11.04 -10.34 -3.59
C TRP A 89 -12.00 -9.69 -2.60
N GLU A 90 -13.23 -10.21 -2.50
CA GLU A 90 -14.23 -9.74 -1.54
C GLU A 90 -13.74 -9.86 -0.09
N ARG A 91 -13.13 -10.99 0.26
CA ARG A 91 -12.53 -11.22 1.59
C ARG A 91 -11.33 -10.31 1.84
N LEU A 92 -10.46 -10.10 0.84
CA LEU A 92 -9.32 -9.18 0.98
C LEU A 92 -9.82 -7.75 1.22
N LEU A 93 -10.81 -7.31 0.47
CA LEU A 93 -11.42 -5.98 0.64
C LEU A 93 -12.04 -5.81 2.03
N GLU A 94 -12.67 -6.84 2.58
CA GLU A 94 -13.15 -6.84 3.96
C GLU A 94 -12.02 -6.65 4.97
N GLN A 95 -10.88 -7.35 4.80
CA GLN A 95 -9.71 -7.16 5.67
C GLN A 95 -9.06 -5.78 5.51
N VAL A 96 -9.06 -5.21 4.30
CA VAL A 96 -8.58 -3.84 4.08
C VAL A 96 -9.51 -2.82 4.72
N ALA A 97 -10.82 -3.01 4.60
CA ALA A 97 -11.84 -2.09 5.13
C ALA A 97 -12.03 -2.20 6.65
N SER A 98 -11.62 -3.31 7.27
CA SER A 98 -11.79 -3.54 8.71
C SER A 98 -11.09 -2.48 9.57
N ARG A 99 -10.02 -1.84 9.05
CA ARG A 99 -9.22 -0.84 9.78
C ARG A 99 -8.78 0.29 8.85
N ALA A 100 -9.13 1.52 9.20
CA ALA A 100 -8.70 2.72 8.46
C ALA A 100 -7.16 2.84 8.33
N SER A 101 -6.40 2.28 9.28
CA SER A 101 -4.93 2.21 9.22
C SER A 101 -4.42 1.37 8.04
N HIS A 102 -5.14 0.32 7.64
CA HIS A 102 -4.77 -0.49 6.47
C HIS A 102 -4.88 0.33 5.19
N ILE A 103 -6.01 1.04 5.01
CA ILE A 103 -6.24 1.93 3.86
C ILE A 103 -5.18 3.04 3.82
N ALA A 104 -4.92 3.70 4.96
CA ALA A 104 -3.93 4.76 5.05
C ALA A 104 -2.51 4.27 4.70
N ALA A 105 -2.14 3.07 5.14
CA ALA A 105 -0.84 2.48 4.81
C ALA A 105 -0.73 2.12 3.32
N LEU A 106 -1.79 1.55 2.71
CA LEU A 106 -1.82 1.26 1.28
C LEU A 106 -1.74 2.53 0.42
N LEU A 107 -2.41 3.62 0.83
CA LEU A 107 -2.28 4.94 0.20
C LEU A 107 -0.84 5.46 0.26
N ASN A 108 -0.11 5.13 1.33
CA ASN A 108 1.32 5.41 1.49
C ASN A 108 2.23 4.34 0.86
N ARG A 109 1.70 3.50 -0.04
CA ARG A 109 2.44 2.43 -0.73
C ARG A 109 3.20 1.50 0.24
N THR A 110 2.60 1.27 1.40
CA THR A 110 3.14 0.37 2.42
C THR A 110 2.18 -0.79 2.61
N MET A 111 2.69 -2.02 2.55
CA MET A 111 1.91 -3.22 2.84
C MET A 111 1.89 -3.49 4.36
N PRO A 112 0.74 -3.35 5.05
CA PRO A 112 0.65 -3.62 6.48
C PRO A 112 0.86 -5.11 6.77
N HIS A 113 1.66 -5.42 7.78
CA HIS A 113 1.94 -6.81 8.14
C HIS A 113 0.71 -7.48 8.77
N ASP A 114 -0.04 -6.75 9.59
CA ASP A 114 -1.29 -7.21 10.19
C ASP A 114 -2.35 -7.51 9.13
N LEU A 115 -2.54 -6.63 8.14
CA LEU A 115 -3.43 -6.90 7.00
C LEU A 115 -3.14 -8.25 6.32
N LEU A 116 -1.86 -8.57 6.11
CA LEU A 116 -1.50 -9.82 5.42
C LEU A 116 -1.69 -11.07 6.29
N LEU A 117 -1.48 -10.96 7.60
CA LEU A 117 -1.81 -12.03 8.54
C LEU A 117 -3.32 -12.29 8.52
N ASP A 118 -4.12 -11.24 8.67
CA ASP A 118 -5.59 -11.32 8.67
C ASP A 118 -6.11 -11.89 7.34
N ALA A 119 -5.55 -11.44 6.21
CA ALA A 119 -5.90 -11.97 4.89
C ALA A 119 -5.51 -13.45 4.72
N GLN A 120 -4.37 -13.87 5.24
CA GLN A 120 -3.94 -15.27 5.22
C GLN A 120 -4.86 -16.15 6.07
N GLU A 121 -5.25 -15.70 7.27
CA GLU A 121 -6.23 -16.40 8.11
C GLU A 121 -7.60 -16.51 7.43
N ALA A 122 -7.98 -15.52 6.62
CA ALA A 122 -9.16 -15.54 5.76
C ALA A 122 -9.01 -16.37 4.46
N ALA A 123 -7.95 -17.18 4.34
CA ALA A 123 -7.62 -17.99 3.17
C ALA A 123 -7.38 -17.19 1.88
N VAL A 124 -6.82 -15.99 2.01
CA VAL A 124 -6.41 -15.12 0.91
C VAL A 124 -4.91 -14.80 1.01
N PRO A 125 -4.03 -15.78 0.68
CA PRO A 125 -2.58 -15.60 0.78
C PRO A 125 -2.10 -14.63 -0.31
N LEU A 126 -1.93 -13.35 0.05
CA LEU A 126 -1.56 -12.32 -0.93
C LEU A 126 -0.17 -12.55 -1.51
N LEU A 127 0.80 -12.88 -0.67
CA LEU A 127 2.16 -13.19 -1.10
C LEU A 127 2.24 -14.61 -1.67
N PRO A 128 3.04 -14.82 -2.73
CA PRO A 128 3.31 -16.16 -3.21
C PRO A 128 4.12 -16.96 -2.19
N THR A 129 3.96 -18.27 -2.24
CA THR A 129 4.70 -19.28 -1.50
C THR A 129 5.46 -20.21 -2.46
N VAL A 130 6.08 -21.26 -1.92
CA VAL A 130 6.85 -22.23 -2.72
C VAL A 130 5.98 -22.85 -3.81
N GLY A 131 6.40 -22.70 -5.06
CA GLY A 131 5.68 -23.24 -6.22
C GLY A 131 4.65 -22.32 -6.86
N ASP A 132 4.23 -21.24 -6.19
CA ASP A 132 3.20 -20.30 -6.72
C ASP A 132 3.70 -19.44 -7.88
N LEU A 133 5.03 -19.36 -8.06
CA LEU A 133 5.66 -18.63 -9.15
C LEU A 133 6.01 -19.62 -10.27
N GLU A 134 5.32 -19.49 -11.40
CA GLU A 134 5.43 -20.40 -12.55
C GLU A 134 6.25 -19.76 -13.69
N PRO A 135 7.57 -20.00 -13.75
CA PRO A 135 8.44 -19.49 -14.80
C PRO A 135 8.24 -20.19 -16.14
N ASP A 136 8.22 -19.40 -17.21
CA ASP A 136 8.17 -19.83 -18.61
C ASP A 136 9.16 -18.99 -19.41
N CYS A 137 10.17 -19.63 -20.00
CA CYS A 137 11.25 -18.95 -20.69
C CYS A 137 11.65 -19.70 -21.96
N THR A 138 11.93 -18.96 -23.04
CA THR A 138 12.36 -19.53 -24.33
C THR A 138 13.78 -20.10 -24.34
N CYS A 139 14.47 -20.16 -23.19
CA CYS A 139 15.81 -20.72 -23.11
C CYS A 139 15.81 -22.25 -22.99
N GLN A 140 16.90 -22.89 -23.41
CA GLN A 140 17.07 -24.35 -23.34
C GLN A 140 17.50 -24.86 -21.94
N ASP A 141 17.37 -24.04 -20.89
CA ASP A 141 17.70 -24.41 -19.51
C ASP A 141 16.45 -24.97 -18.82
N TRP A 142 16.44 -26.28 -18.57
CA TRP A 142 15.37 -27.02 -17.87
C TRP A 142 15.29 -26.76 -16.36
N GLY A 143 15.89 -25.66 -15.91
CA GLY A 143 15.85 -25.22 -14.53
C GLY A 143 14.54 -24.61 -14.10
N TYR A 144 14.17 -24.81 -12.84
CA TYR A 144 12.95 -24.26 -12.27
C TYR A 144 13.25 -23.41 -11.02
N PRO A 145 13.25 -22.06 -11.13
CA PRO A 145 13.30 -21.26 -12.35
C PRO A 145 14.65 -21.32 -13.07
N CYS A 146 14.67 -21.08 -14.38
CA CYS A 146 15.90 -20.85 -15.14
C CYS A 146 16.59 -19.55 -14.68
N LYS A 147 17.85 -19.33 -15.06
CA LYS A 147 18.58 -18.10 -14.66
C LYS A 147 17.89 -16.80 -15.11
N HIS A 148 17.17 -16.81 -16.24
CA HIS A 148 16.46 -15.64 -16.77
C HIS A 148 15.19 -15.35 -15.99
N ALA A 149 14.37 -16.37 -15.71
CA ALA A 149 13.19 -16.24 -14.88
C ALA A 149 13.56 -15.84 -13.45
N ALA A 150 14.62 -16.42 -12.88
CA ALA A 150 15.16 -15.96 -11.60
C ALA A 150 15.56 -14.48 -11.65
N ALA A 151 16.22 -14.01 -12.72
CA ALA A 151 16.59 -12.61 -12.87
C ALA A 151 15.38 -11.68 -12.92
N LEU A 152 14.32 -12.07 -13.64
CA LEU A 152 13.05 -11.36 -13.66
C LEU A 152 12.43 -11.30 -12.26
N CYS A 153 12.35 -12.42 -11.53
CA CYS A 153 11.84 -12.44 -10.16
C CYS A 153 12.63 -11.54 -9.20
N TYR A 154 13.96 -11.49 -9.34
CA TYR A 154 14.82 -10.63 -8.54
C TYR A 154 14.64 -9.13 -8.86
N GLN A 155 14.33 -8.75 -10.10
CA GLN A 155 13.98 -7.35 -10.40
C GLN A 155 12.52 -7.03 -10.05
N ALA A 156 11.63 -8.02 -10.09
CA ALA A 156 10.26 -7.86 -9.62
C ALA A 156 10.20 -7.50 -8.13
N SER A 157 11.14 -7.97 -7.29
CA SER A 157 11.21 -7.52 -5.90
C SER A 157 11.58 -6.04 -5.75
N TRP A 158 12.32 -5.45 -6.71
CA TRP A 158 12.54 -4.00 -6.73
C TRP A 158 11.27 -3.24 -7.12
N LEU A 159 10.49 -3.75 -8.08
CA LEU A 159 9.18 -3.17 -8.38
C LEU A 159 8.24 -3.24 -7.19
N LEU A 160 8.23 -4.36 -6.48
CA LEU A 160 7.41 -4.51 -5.27
C LEU A 160 7.84 -3.55 -4.15
N ASP A 161 9.15 -3.32 -3.98
CA ASP A 161 9.66 -2.31 -3.03
C ASP A 161 9.20 -0.88 -3.39
N GLU A 162 9.15 -0.56 -4.69
CA GLU A 162 8.73 0.76 -5.19
C GLU A 162 7.21 0.94 -5.19
N ASP A 163 6.48 -0.13 -5.49
CA ASP A 163 5.02 -0.15 -5.62
C ASP A 163 4.41 -1.50 -5.21
N PRO A 164 3.80 -1.62 -4.01
CA PRO A 164 3.17 -2.86 -3.60
C PRO A 164 1.85 -3.15 -4.35
N PHE A 165 1.27 -2.20 -5.10
CA PHE A 165 0.10 -2.47 -5.94
C PHE A 165 0.43 -3.38 -7.13
N VAL A 166 1.71 -3.54 -7.46
CA VAL A 166 2.18 -4.58 -8.40
C VAL A 166 1.75 -5.97 -7.91
N LEU A 167 1.79 -6.24 -6.60
CA LEU A 167 1.34 -7.51 -6.03
C LEU A 167 -0.18 -7.69 -6.19
N LEU A 168 -0.95 -6.63 -5.94
CA LEU A 168 -2.41 -6.65 -6.10
C LEU A 168 -2.80 -6.86 -7.57
N LEU A 169 -2.11 -6.18 -8.50
CA LEU A 169 -2.31 -6.35 -9.93
C LEU A 169 -2.01 -7.79 -10.36
N LEU A 170 -0.92 -8.39 -9.86
CA LEU A 170 -0.63 -9.81 -10.12
C LEU A 170 -1.73 -10.74 -9.59
N ARG A 171 -2.37 -10.38 -8.47
CA ARG A 171 -3.53 -11.11 -7.93
C ARG A 171 -4.86 -10.78 -8.63
N GLY A 172 -4.88 -9.84 -9.57
CA GLY A 172 -6.00 -9.66 -10.51
C GLY A 172 -6.59 -8.25 -10.60
N ARG A 173 -6.41 -7.39 -9.59
CA ARG A 173 -7.00 -6.03 -9.56
C ARG A 173 -5.93 -4.97 -9.32
N GLY A 174 -5.97 -3.89 -10.10
CA GLY A 174 -5.05 -2.77 -9.94
C GLY A 174 -5.45 -1.79 -8.82
N GLU A 175 -4.59 -0.80 -8.58
CA GLU A 175 -4.79 0.27 -7.59
C GLU A 175 -6.16 0.97 -7.73
N ASN A 176 -6.52 1.38 -8.95
CA ASN A 176 -7.78 2.10 -9.22
C ASN A 176 -9.02 1.24 -8.96
N GLU A 177 -8.94 -0.06 -9.26
CA GLU A 177 -10.03 -1.01 -9.03
C GLU A 177 -10.22 -1.20 -7.52
N LEU A 178 -9.14 -1.48 -6.78
CA LEU A 178 -9.16 -1.61 -5.32
C LEU A 178 -9.80 -0.38 -4.64
N PHE A 179 -9.35 0.83 -4.97
CA PHE A 179 -9.88 2.03 -4.34
C PHE A 179 -11.29 2.40 -4.79
N THR A 180 -11.72 1.96 -5.98
CA THR A 180 -13.13 2.06 -6.38
C THR A 180 -13.99 1.14 -5.51
N ASP A 181 -13.61 -0.12 -5.38
CA ASP A 181 -14.33 -1.11 -4.57
C ASP A 181 -14.42 -0.69 -3.08
N LEU A 182 -13.32 -0.16 -2.52
CA LEU A 182 -13.31 0.35 -1.13
C LEU A 182 -14.21 1.57 -0.95
N ARG A 183 -14.30 2.47 -1.94
CA ARG A 183 -15.19 3.63 -1.89
C ARG A 183 -16.65 3.20 -1.93
N GLU A 184 -17.00 2.26 -2.80
CA GLU A 184 -18.36 1.73 -2.89
C GLU A 184 -18.79 1.07 -1.57
N ARG A 185 -17.90 0.31 -0.93
CA ARG A 185 -18.16 -0.29 0.40
C ARG A 185 -18.36 0.75 1.49
N ASN A 186 -17.50 1.77 1.56
CA ASN A 186 -17.64 2.83 2.55
C ASN A 186 -18.96 3.61 2.38
N VAL A 187 -19.47 3.76 1.15
CA VAL A 187 -20.78 4.39 0.90
C VAL A 187 -21.93 3.50 1.36
N VAL A 188 -21.81 2.17 1.24
CA VAL A 188 -22.82 1.21 1.69
C VAL A 188 -22.85 1.07 3.22
N ASP A 189 -21.69 1.08 3.88
CA ASP A 189 -21.57 1.02 5.35
C ASP A 189 -21.83 2.38 6.04
N SER A 190 -21.74 3.48 5.28
CA SER A 190 -22.23 4.76 5.75
C SER A 190 -23.74 4.66 5.91
N ALA A 191 -24.22 4.55 7.16
CA ALA A 191 -25.60 4.88 7.48
C ALA A 191 -25.97 6.17 6.74
N PRO A 192 -27.19 6.29 6.18
CA PRO A 192 -27.58 7.49 5.44
C PRO A 192 -27.19 8.69 6.29
N PRO A 193 -26.54 9.72 5.71
CA PRO A 193 -26.08 10.86 6.48
C PRO A 193 -27.24 11.25 7.36
N VAL A 194 -27.08 11.14 8.68
CA VAL A 194 -28.07 11.65 9.62
C VAL A 194 -28.21 13.08 9.16
N ALA A 195 -29.33 13.38 8.48
CA ALA A 195 -29.56 14.69 7.90
C ALA A 195 -29.24 15.64 9.03
N PRO A 196 -28.28 16.58 8.85
CA PRO A 196 -27.85 17.43 9.95
C PRO A 196 -29.13 17.97 10.53
N ARG A 197 -29.44 17.57 11.78
CA ARG A 197 -30.67 17.98 12.43
C ARG A 197 -30.64 19.49 12.28
N ALA A 198 -31.58 20.06 11.56
CA ALA A 198 -31.56 21.48 11.24
C ALA A 198 -31.65 22.23 12.56
N ILE A 199 -30.49 22.55 13.14
CA ILE A 199 -30.35 23.32 14.37
C ILE A 199 -30.43 24.82 14.03
N PHE A 200 -30.45 25.18 12.73
CA PHE A 200 -30.50 26.56 12.28
C PHE A 200 -31.82 26.87 11.54
N PRO A 201 -32.44 28.03 11.81
CA PRO A 201 -33.58 28.49 11.03
C PRO A 201 -33.13 28.75 9.57
N ALA A 202 -34.04 28.49 8.63
CA ALA A 202 -33.81 28.56 7.18
C ALA A 202 -33.44 29.95 6.62
N ASP A 203 -33.32 30.98 7.48
CA ASP A 203 -33.03 32.36 7.09
C ASP A 203 -31.78 32.87 7.82
N ALA A 204 -30.72 33.13 7.06
CA ALA A 204 -29.47 33.68 7.56
C ALA A 204 -29.68 35.05 8.25
N ARG A 205 -30.66 35.84 7.82
CA ARG A 205 -30.99 37.13 8.44
C ARG A 205 -31.61 36.95 9.82
N ALA A 206 -32.45 35.93 10.00
CA ALA A 206 -33.00 35.57 11.31
C ALA A 206 -31.94 35.00 12.25
N ALA A 207 -30.96 34.26 11.72
CA ALA A 207 -29.83 33.73 12.50
C ALA A 207 -28.92 34.85 13.04
N PHE A 208 -28.63 35.88 12.25
CA PHE A 208 -27.86 37.05 12.70
C PHE A 208 -28.64 38.01 13.61
N ALA A 209 -29.98 37.96 13.59
CA ALA A 209 -30.82 38.72 14.50
C ALA A 209 -30.93 38.08 15.90
N HIS A 210 -30.53 36.81 16.04
CA HIS A 210 -30.48 36.15 17.33
C HIS A 210 -29.22 36.58 18.09
N SER A 211 -29.38 37.40 19.13
CA SER A 211 -28.30 37.61 20.09
C SER A 211 -28.03 36.28 20.79
N PRO A 212 -26.82 35.70 20.68
CA PRO A 212 -26.48 34.52 21.45
C PRO A 212 -26.72 34.83 22.93
N GLY A 213 -27.29 33.86 23.65
CA GLY A 213 -27.33 33.94 25.11
C GLY A 213 -25.92 34.13 25.70
N PRO A 214 -25.81 34.52 26.98
CA PRO A 214 -24.52 34.65 27.63
C PRO A 214 -23.71 33.36 27.43
N LEU A 215 -22.46 33.52 26.99
CA LEU A 215 -21.55 32.39 26.82
C LEU A 215 -21.50 31.60 28.14
N PRO A 216 -21.55 30.26 28.09
CA PRO A 216 -21.33 29.47 29.29
C PRO A 216 -19.97 29.82 29.88
N ASP A 217 -19.89 29.83 31.21
CA ASP A 217 -18.65 30.17 31.91
C ASP A 217 -17.55 29.24 31.41
N ALA A 218 -16.55 29.83 30.75
CA ALA A 218 -15.42 29.08 30.24
C ALA A 218 -14.65 28.62 31.47
N GLY A 219 -14.91 27.37 31.90
CA GLY A 219 -14.27 26.75 33.06
C GLY A 219 -12.77 27.06 33.12
N ARG A 220 -12.24 27.10 34.35
CA ARG A 220 -10.85 27.50 34.58
C ARG A 220 -9.91 26.64 33.72
N VAL A 221 -8.91 27.30 33.15
CA VAL A 221 -7.84 26.66 32.36
C VAL A 221 -7.11 25.69 33.29
N GLY A 222 -7.51 24.42 33.25
CA GLY A 222 -7.12 23.40 34.20
C GLY A 222 -7.93 22.12 34.02
N ASP A 223 -9.21 22.24 33.63
CA ASP A 223 -10.11 21.08 33.50
C ASP A 223 -10.16 20.49 32.08
N PHE A 224 -9.22 20.85 31.20
CA PHE A 224 -9.12 20.25 29.87
C PHE A 224 -8.47 18.86 29.98
N HIS A 225 -9.27 17.85 30.28
CA HIS A 225 -8.90 16.47 30.05
C HIS A 225 -9.10 16.15 28.56
N ALA A 226 -8.06 16.35 27.75
CA ALA A 226 -8.02 15.71 26.45
C ALA A 226 -8.12 14.18 26.69
N PRO A 227 -9.01 13.44 26.01
CA PRO A 227 -8.88 12.00 26.00
C PRO A 227 -7.47 11.69 25.51
N ALA A 228 -6.72 10.88 26.27
CA ALA A 228 -5.34 10.53 25.98
C ALA A 228 -5.28 9.73 24.66
N LEU A 229 -5.34 10.43 23.54
CA LEU A 229 -4.93 9.92 22.25
C LEU A 229 -3.41 9.99 22.26
N LEU A 230 -2.78 8.89 22.67
CA LEU A 230 -1.34 8.68 22.53
C LEU A 230 -1.02 8.60 21.04
N ILE A 231 -0.81 9.75 20.41
CA ILE A 231 -0.25 9.84 19.06
C ILE A 231 1.28 9.74 19.23
N PRO A 232 1.93 8.66 18.73
CA PRO A 232 3.37 8.51 18.87
C PRO A 232 4.12 9.70 18.25
N GLY A 233 5.00 10.33 19.04
CA GLY A 233 5.83 11.46 18.60
C GLY A 233 5.28 12.86 18.94
N ILE A 234 4.13 12.96 19.61
CA ILE A 234 3.62 14.23 20.16
C ILE A 234 3.82 14.24 21.68
N ASP A 235 4.58 15.21 22.17
CA ASP A 235 4.75 15.43 23.61
C ASP A 235 3.46 16.04 24.21
N GLU A 236 2.90 15.38 25.21
CA GLU A 236 1.65 15.81 25.86
C GLU A 236 1.79 17.21 26.49
N GLY A 237 2.97 17.56 27.00
CA GLY A 237 3.28 18.86 27.55
C GLY A 237 3.32 19.96 26.49
N GLU A 238 3.96 19.71 25.35
CA GLU A 238 3.96 20.63 24.20
C GLU A 238 2.55 20.88 23.66
N LEU A 239 1.72 19.83 23.57
CA LEU A 239 0.33 19.94 23.13
C LEU A 239 -0.51 20.75 24.13
N GLY A 240 -0.37 20.49 25.42
CA GLY A 240 -1.03 21.27 26.48
C GLY A 240 -0.64 22.74 26.46
N ASN A 241 0.63 23.04 26.23
CA ASN A 241 1.14 24.41 26.09
C ASN A 241 0.61 25.10 24.82
N ALA A 242 0.52 24.40 23.70
CA ALA A 242 -0.07 24.93 22.47
C ALA A 242 -1.57 25.25 22.66
N ALA A 243 -2.33 24.36 23.29
CA ALA A 243 -3.74 24.55 23.60
C ALA A 243 -3.96 25.77 24.52
N SER A 244 -3.16 25.91 25.59
CA SER A 244 -3.22 27.08 26.49
C SER A 244 -2.93 28.39 25.77
N ARG A 245 -1.91 28.44 24.90
CA ARG A 245 -1.59 29.65 24.11
C ARG A 245 -2.72 30.02 23.15
N ALA A 246 -3.31 29.03 22.48
CA ALA A 246 -4.45 29.25 21.58
C ALA A 246 -5.67 29.79 22.35
N ALA A 247 -5.97 29.24 23.53
CA ALA A 247 -7.07 29.71 24.37
C ALA A 247 -6.85 31.15 24.86
N THR A 248 -5.64 31.52 25.27
CA THR A 248 -5.29 32.90 25.64
C THR A 248 -5.48 33.84 24.46
N ARG A 249 -4.98 33.47 23.28
CA ARG A 249 -5.11 34.30 22.07
C ARG A 249 -6.57 34.50 21.65
N ALA A 250 -7.40 33.46 21.75
CA ALA A 250 -8.82 33.55 21.47
C ALA A 250 -9.50 34.54 22.43
N ARG A 251 -9.16 34.51 23.73
CA ARG A 251 -9.69 35.49 24.71
C ARG A 251 -9.27 36.92 24.41
N GLU A 252 -8.02 37.14 24.00
CA GLU A 252 -7.55 38.48 23.57
C GLU A 252 -8.34 39.00 22.38
N LEU A 253 -8.58 38.15 21.37
CA LEU A 253 -9.33 38.52 20.18
C LEU A 253 -10.81 38.80 20.48
N LEU A 254 -11.40 38.06 21.43
CA LEU A 254 -12.78 38.26 21.86
C LEU A 254 -12.94 39.45 22.82
N GLY A 255 -11.87 39.87 23.51
CA GLY A 255 -11.85 41.03 24.40
C GLY A 255 -11.45 42.35 23.75
N ALA A 256 -10.96 42.32 22.50
CA ALA A 256 -10.62 43.54 21.77
C ALA A 256 -11.91 44.25 21.30
N PRO A 257 -12.07 45.56 21.57
CA PRO A 257 -13.21 46.30 21.04
C PRO A 257 -13.13 46.32 19.50
N PRO A 258 -14.27 46.20 18.79
CA PRO A 258 -14.27 46.25 17.33
C PRO A 258 -13.75 47.63 16.85
N HIS A 259 -12.92 47.62 15.80
CA HIS A 259 -12.48 48.84 15.10
C HIS A 259 -13.62 49.47 14.30
#